data_AF-A0A1D8IPE0-F1
#
_entry.id   AF-A0A1D8IPE0-F1
#
_cell.length_a   1.000
_cell.length_b   1.000
_cell.length_c   1.000
_cell.angle_alpha   90.00
_cell.angle_beta   90.00
_cell.angle_gamma   90.00
#
_symmetry.space_group_name_H-M   'P 1'
#
loop_
_entity.id
_entity.type
_entity.pdbx_description
1 polymer ?
#
loop_
_entity_poly.entity_id
_entity_poly.type
_entity_poly.pdbx_seq_one_letter_code
_entity_poly.pdbx_strand_id
1 'polypeptide(L)'
;MDFECPNCHSQQAKRLALTWASGLSKTKTKSVGAGAALFFNHMPWSLVAMVFKWVVIPFTLAFSFPAVFVHAGYSWGTSQSVLSAATRPPWRFRVLRSLVQAVFFTLIVGWVFEVFGFWASAHALVSLFHINPQHASHAEQQRILYAAIGIPASVIASIVIAAFVLGIRYNLKVWPKREAVWQRTFSCQRCGTLYVVPEFTPAGENVVRSDRAEKGGLLPRSPERKSEAEALADADNAVLRKRVRG
;
A
#
# COMPACT_ATOMS: atom_id res chain seq x y z
N MET A 1 32.36 21.84 7.32
CA MET A 1 31.00 21.99 6.74
C MET A 1 30.02 21.87 7.89
N ASP A 2 29.52 23.01 8.35
CA ASP A 2 28.84 23.12 9.62
C ASP A 2 27.35 22.92 9.41
N PHE A 3 26.79 21.88 10.03
CA PHE A 3 25.35 21.57 9.99
C PHE A 3 24.60 22.49 10.96
N GLU A 4 24.68 23.79 10.72
CA GLU A 4 23.99 24.80 11.51
C GLU A 4 22.59 25.00 10.97
N CYS A 5 21.61 24.96 11.87
CA CYS A 5 20.24 25.25 11.49
C CYS A 5 20.14 26.72 11.04
N PRO A 6 19.61 27.00 9.83
CA PRO A 6 19.50 28.38 9.33
C PRO A 6 18.52 29.25 10.12
N ASN A 7 17.67 28.64 10.97
CA ASN A 7 16.66 29.36 11.75
C ASN A 7 17.13 29.70 13.17
N CYS A 8 17.80 28.76 13.87
CA CYS A 8 18.17 28.95 15.28
C CYS A 8 19.67 28.80 15.56
N HIS A 9 20.50 28.64 14.51
CA HIS A 9 21.95 28.44 14.57
C HIS A 9 22.40 27.29 15.49
N SER A 10 21.50 26.36 15.78
CA SER A 10 21.84 25.17 16.56
C SER A 10 22.60 24.17 15.70
N GLN A 11 23.69 23.64 16.24
CA GLN A 11 24.44 22.51 15.68
C GLN A 11 23.75 21.15 15.93
N GLN A 12 22.61 21.13 16.63
CA GLN A 12 21.85 19.92 16.89
C GLN A 12 20.96 19.59 15.68
N ALA A 13 21.57 19.05 14.64
CA ALA A 13 20.91 18.54 13.45
C ALA A 13 20.84 17.00 13.49
N LYS A 14 19.69 16.44 13.11
CA LYS A 14 19.51 14.99 12.92
C LYS A 14 18.99 14.75 11.50
N ARG A 15 19.51 13.72 10.83
CA ARG A 15 19.06 13.38 9.48
C ARG A 15 17.58 13.02 9.49
N LEU A 16 16.82 13.52 8.51
CA LEU A 16 15.36 13.32 8.43
C LEU A 16 14.97 11.84 8.45
N ALA A 17 15.76 11.01 7.77
CA ALA A 17 15.60 9.56 7.73
C ALA A 17 15.66 8.88 9.11
N LEU A 18 16.55 9.36 9.99
CA LEU A 18 16.69 8.86 11.36
C LEU A 18 15.55 9.34 12.25
N THR A 19 15.13 10.60 12.07
CA THR A 19 13.96 11.16 12.76
C THR A 19 12.71 10.35 12.43
N TRP A 20 12.47 10.07 11.14
CA TRP A 20 11.38 9.22 10.69
C TRP A 20 11.42 7.82 11.32
N ALA A 21 12.59 7.16 11.26
CA ALA A 21 12.77 5.82 11.79
C ALA A 21 12.56 5.76 13.31
N SER A 22 13.02 6.77 14.05
CA SER A 22 12.87 6.83 15.50
C SER A 22 11.41 6.98 15.97
N GLY A 23 10.52 7.49 15.12
CA GLY A 23 9.10 7.63 15.46
C GLY A 23 8.21 6.48 15.00
N LEU A 24 8.80 5.40 14.48
CA LEU A 24 8.07 4.16 14.18
C LEU A 24 8.11 3.22 15.39
N SER A 25 6.94 2.93 15.96
CA SER A 25 6.78 1.85 16.93
C SER A 25 5.92 0.74 16.34
N LYS A 26 6.37 -0.51 16.46
CA LYS A 26 5.56 -1.67 16.08
C LYS A 26 4.75 -2.12 17.28
N THR A 27 3.43 -2.05 17.16
CA THR A 27 2.52 -2.64 18.13
C THR A 27 2.07 -3.99 17.59
N LYS A 28 2.37 -5.05 18.36
CA LYS A 28 1.81 -6.37 18.12
C LYS A 28 0.62 -6.51 19.05
N THR A 29 -0.57 -6.22 18.53
CA THR A 29 -1.82 -6.39 19.28
C THR A 29 -2.35 -7.80 19.01
N LYS A 30 -2.40 -8.62 20.06
CA LYS A 30 -3.11 -9.89 20.03
C LYS A 30 -4.57 -9.59 20.35
N SER A 31 -5.40 -9.46 19.33
CA SER A 31 -6.84 -9.34 19.50
C SER A 31 -7.43 -10.75 19.51
N VAL A 32 -8.02 -11.15 20.62
CA VAL A 32 -8.88 -12.33 20.69
C VAL A 32 -10.30 -11.84 20.42
N GLY A 33 -10.78 -12.05 19.19
CA GLY A 33 -12.14 -11.68 18.81
C GLY A 33 -13.07 -12.88 18.92
N ALA A 34 -14.08 -12.80 19.79
CA ALA A 34 -15.23 -13.70 19.76
C ALA A 34 -16.30 -13.09 18.85
N GLY A 35 -16.09 -13.17 17.53
CA GLY A 35 -16.93 -12.49 16.54
C GLY A 35 -17.66 -13.48 15.63
N ALA A 36 -18.94 -13.76 15.95
CA ALA A 36 -20.04 -14.06 15.03
C ALA A 36 -21.28 -14.61 15.76
N ALA A 37 -21.09 -15.40 16.83
CA ALA A 37 -22.20 -16.13 17.47
C ALA A 37 -23.27 -15.22 18.10
N LEU A 38 -22.92 -14.00 18.55
CA LEU A 38 -23.87 -13.09 19.18
C LEU A 38 -24.73 -12.29 18.19
N PHE A 39 -24.27 -12.09 16.95
CA PHE A 39 -25.06 -11.35 15.94
C PHE A 39 -26.16 -12.19 15.29
N PHE A 40 -26.01 -13.53 15.23
CA PHE A 40 -26.98 -14.41 14.59
C PHE A 40 -28.08 -14.93 15.53
N ASN A 41 -27.98 -14.72 16.84
CA ASN A 41 -28.96 -15.23 17.79
C ASN A 41 -30.31 -14.49 17.78
N HIS A 42 -30.39 -13.32 17.14
CA HIS A 42 -31.61 -12.51 17.07
C HIS A 42 -32.19 -12.34 15.66
N MET A 43 -31.62 -12.99 14.65
CA MET A 43 -32.08 -12.86 13.27
C MET A 43 -33.04 -14.01 12.92
N PRO A 44 -34.23 -13.74 12.34
CA PRO A 44 -35.17 -14.79 11.99
C PRO A 44 -34.55 -15.73 10.94
N TRP A 45 -34.62 -17.03 11.21
CA TRP A 45 -33.94 -18.09 10.45
C TRP A 45 -34.27 -18.08 8.94
N SER A 46 -35.43 -17.54 8.56
CA SER A 46 -35.87 -17.39 7.17
C SER A 46 -35.03 -16.38 6.37
N LEU A 47 -34.63 -15.26 6.97
CA LEU A 47 -33.75 -14.26 6.35
C LEU A 47 -32.30 -14.76 6.26
N VAL A 48 -31.85 -15.46 7.30
CA VAL A 48 -30.54 -16.12 7.30
C VAL A 48 -30.48 -17.14 6.16
N ALA A 49 -31.47 -18.03 6.03
CA ALA A 49 -31.50 -19.05 4.99
C ALA A 49 -31.51 -18.48 3.56
N MET A 50 -32.20 -17.37 3.31
CA MET A 50 -32.29 -16.77 1.97
C MET A 50 -30.96 -16.11 1.54
N VAL A 51 -30.29 -15.41 2.46
CA VAL A 51 -28.97 -14.80 2.20
C VAL A 51 -27.86 -15.87 2.20
N PHE A 52 -27.94 -16.87 3.08
CA PHE A 52 -26.93 -17.94 3.17
C PHE A 52 -26.87 -18.77 1.89
N LYS A 53 -28.03 -19.11 1.31
CA LYS A 53 -28.06 -20.07 0.18
C LYS A 53 -27.45 -19.52 -1.10
N TRP A 54 -27.61 -18.21 -1.35
CA TRP A 54 -27.20 -17.58 -2.61
C TRP A 54 -25.88 -16.82 -2.51
N VAL A 55 -25.56 -16.25 -1.35
CA VAL A 55 -24.30 -15.51 -1.15
C VAL A 55 -23.28 -16.36 -0.43
N VAL A 56 -23.68 -17.07 0.63
CA VAL A 56 -22.74 -17.72 1.54
C VAL A 56 -22.32 -19.10 1.03
N ILE A 57 -23.17 -19.93 0.43
CA ILE A 57 -22.77 -21.26 -0.09
C ILE A 57 -21.64 -21.20 -1.15
N PRO A 58 -21.71 -20.36 -2.19
CA PRO A 58 -20.58 -20.26 -3.14
C PRO A 58 -19.34 -19.62 -2.49
N PHE A 59 -19.52 -18.71 -1.53
CA PHE A 59 -18.41 -18.05 -0.84
C PHE A 59 -17.74 -18.96 0.21
N THR A 60 -18.51 -19.80 0.91
CA THR A 60 -18.01 -20.79 1.85
C THR A 60 -17.37 -21.93 1.09
N LEU A 61 -17.94 -22.47 0.02
CA LEU A 61 -17.25 -23.53 -0.75
C LEU A 61 -15.92 -23.05 -1.36
N ALA A 62 -15.79 -21.77 -1.73
CA ALA A 62 -14.54 -21.18 -2.17
C ALA A 62 -13.52 -20.90 -1.03
N PHE A 63 -13.98 -20.79 0.23
CA PHE A 63 -13.16 -20.42 1.39
C PHE A 63 -13.31 -21.36 2.61
N SER A 64 -13.76 -22.59 2.42
CA SER A 64 -14.15 -23.51 3.50
C SER A 64 -12.94 -23.99 4.31
N PHE A 65 -12.63 -23.27 5.38
CA PHE A 65 -12.23 -23.87 6.65
C PHE A 65 -13.40 -23.67 7.63
N PRO A 66 -14.18 -24.73 7.95
CA PRO A 66 -15.23 -24.64 8.95
C PRO A 66 -14.62 -24.95 10.31
N ALA A 67 -14.33 -23.91 11.10
CA ALA A 67 -14.22 -24.06 12.55
C ALA A 67 -14.73 -22.79 13.20
N VAL A 68 -15.45 -22.94 14.30
CA VAL A 68 -15.82 -21.86 15.21
C VAL A 68 -14.51 -21.29 15.77
N PHE A 69 -13.98 -20.24 15.16
CA PHE A 69 -12.69 -19.69 15.54
C PHE A 69 -12.86 -18.66 16.67
N VAL A 70 -12.35 -18.99 17.85
CA VAL A 70 -11.67 -17.99 18.68
C VAL A 70 -10.50 -17.49 17.81
N HIS A 71 -10.73 -16.47 17.00
CA HIS A 71 -9.67 -15.90 16.19
C HIS A 71 -8.77 -15.10 17.11
N ALA A 72 -7.64 -15.71 17.49
CA ALA A 72 -6.45 -14.97 17.86
C ALA A 72 -5.95 -14.26 16.60
N GLY A 73 -6.57 -13.14 16.27
CA GLY A 73 -6.11 -12.24 15.22
C GLY A 73 -4.84 -11.56 15.71
N TYR A 74 -3.71 -11.82 15.05
CA TYR A 74 -2.54 -10.97 15.18
C TYR A 74 -2.76 -9.75 14.29
N SER A 75 -3.13 -8.62 14.89
CA SER A 75 -3.08 -7.34 14.18
C SER A 75 -1.67 -6.78 14.30
N TRP A 76 -1.08 -6.48 13.15
CA TRP A 76 0.23 -5.85 13.06
C TRP A 76 0.00 -4.37 12.80
N GLY A 77 0.25 -3.53 13.80
CA GLY A 77 0.17 -2.07 13.68
C GLY A 77 1.56 -1.44 13.66
N THR A 78 1.74 -0.40 12.87
CA THR A 78 2.84 0.55 13.05
C THR A 78 2.24 1.85 13.55
N SER A 79 2.42 2.15 14.84
CA SER A 79 2.13 3.49 15.36
C SER A 79 3.22 4.44 14.89
N GLN A 80 2.80 5.55 14.27
CA GLN A 80 3.67 6.67 13.90
C GLN A 80 3.52 7.79 14.90
N SER A 81 4.64 8.36 15.35
CA SER A 81 4.60 9.69 15.98
C SER A 81 4.25 10.78 14.95
N VAL A 82 3.65 11.88 15.40
CA VAL A 82 3.34 13.05 14.53
C VAL A 82 4.59 13.53 13.79
N LEU A 83 5.74 13.54 14.47
CA LEU A 83 7.02 13.91 13.88
C LEU A 83 7.45 12.92 12.78
N SER A 84 7.23 11.62 12.96
CA SER A 84 7.50 10.65 11.89
C SER A 84 6.52 10.81 10.72
N ALA A 85 5.25 11.16 10.97
CA ALA A 85 4.28 11.38 9.90
C ALA A 85 4.68 12.56 9.01
N ALA A 86 5.16 13.65 9.62
CA ALA A 86 5.65 14.84 8.92
C ALA A 86 6.96 14.59 8.15
N THR A 87 7.77 13.62 8.57
CA THR A 87 9.10 13.32 8.00
C THR A 87 9.11 12.11 7.06
N ARG A 88 7.92 11.67 6.63
CA ARG A 88 7.71 10.47 5.81
C ARG A 88 8.55 10.50 4.52
N PRO A 89 9.21 9.38 4.16
CA PRO A 89 9.94 9.31 2.90
C PRO A 89 9.01 9.44 1.70
N PRO A 90 9.55 9.85 0.53
CA PRO A 90 8.77 9.86 -0.70
C PRO A 90 8.31 8.45 -1.03
N TRP A 91 7.04 8.34 -1.37
CA TRP A 91 6.46 7.04 -1.69
C TRP A 91 7.02 6.50 -3.00
N ARG A 92 7.40 5.21 -3.01
CA ARG A 92 7.80 4.45 -4.21
C ARG A 92 6.66 3.53 -4.62
N PHE A 93 6.21 3.62 -5.87
CA PHE A 93 5.21 2.68 -6.38
C PHE A 93 5.83 1.27 -6.41
N ARG A 94 5.21 0.30 -5.75
CA ARG A 94 5.63 -1.11 -5.85
C ARG A 94 5.00 -1.75 -7.07
N VAL A 95 5.43 -1.31 -8.24
CA VAL A 95 4.83 -1.65 -9.55
C VAL A 95 4.56 -3.15 -9.70
N LEU A 96 5.50 -4.03 -9.35
CA LEU A 96 5.29 -5.49 -9.46
C LEU A 96 4.21 -6.02 -8.50
N ARG A 97 4.23 -5.58 -7.23
CA ARG A 97 3.23 -6.02 -6.24
C ARG A 97 1.85 -5.48 -6.59
N SER A 98 1.78 -4.22 -7.00
CA SER A 98 0.55 -3.58 -7.46
C SER A 98 0.05 -4.23 -8.74
N LEU A 99 0.93 -4.66 -9.66
CA LEU A 99 0.54 -5.40 -10.86
C LEU A 99 -0.02 -6.77 -10.50
N VAL A 100 0.64 -7.54 -9.63
CA VAL A 100 0.12 -8.84 -9.17
C VAL A 100 -1.24 -8.68 -8.49
N GLN A 101 -1.40 -7.67 -7.64
CA GLN A 101 -2.68 -7.37 -6.99
C GLN A 101 -3.73 -6.90 -7.99
N ALA A 102 -3.36 -6.07 -8.95
CA ALA A 102 -4.27 -5.59 -10.00
C ALA A 102 -4.70 -6.75 -10.88
N VAL A 103 -3.80 -7.58 -11.39
CA VAL A 103 -4.13 -8.78 -12.18
C VAL A 103 -5.04 -9.71 -11.38
N PHE A 104 -4.70 -10.01 -10.14
CA PHE A 104 -5.53 -10.85 -9.28
C PHE A 104 -6.93 -10.26 -9.06
N PHE A 105 -7.01 -8.96 -8.79
CA PHE A 105 -8.27 -8.25 -8.62
C PHE A 105 -9.07 -8.18 -9.92
N THR A 106 -8.44 -7.94 -11.07
CA THR A 106 -9.10 -7.94 -12.38
C THR A 106 -9.55 -9.33 -12.78
N LEU A 107 -8.84 -10.40 -12.42
CA LEU A 107 -9.29 -11.77 -12.62
C LEU A 107 -10.51 -12.08 -11.75
N ILE A 108 -10.50 -11.70 -10.46
CA ILE A 108 -11.63 -11.93 -9.55
C ILE A 108 -12.83 -11.08 -9.94
N VAL A 109 -12.64 -9.78 -10.05
CA VAL A 109 -13.72 -8.85 -10.41
C VAL A 109 -14.18 -9.11 -11.82
N GLY A 110 -13.26 -9.35 -12.76
CA GLY A 110 -13.60 -9.76 -14.12
C GLY A 110 -14.43 -11.04 -14.12
N TRP A 111 -14.04 -12.06 -13.37
CA TRP A 111 -14.83 -13.29 -13.25
C TRP A 111 -16.22 -13.05 -12.63
N VAL A 112 -16.30 -12.27 -11.54
CA VAL A 112 -17.59 -11.93 -10.91
C VAL A 112 -18.45 -11.12 -11.87
N PHE A 113 -17.88 -10.14 -12.57
CA PHE A 113 -18.59 -9.26 -13.48
C PHE A 113 -18.95 -9.96 -14.80
N GLU A 114 -18.14 -10.92 -15.25
CA GLU A 114 -18.48 -11.78 -16.38
C GLU A 114 -19.61 -12.72 -15.99
N VAL A 115 -19.55 -13.40 -14.84
CA VAL A 115 -20.61 -14.34 -14.44
C VAL A 115 -21.91 -13.62 -14.07
N PHE A 116 -21.85 -12.61 -13.19
CA PHE A 116 -23.05 -11.87 -12.76
C PHE A 116 -23.49 -10.81 -13.76
N GLY A 117 -22.55 -10.10 -14.37
CA GLY A 117 -22.87 -9.06 -15.34
C GLY A 117 -23.40 -9.65 -16.63
N PHE A 118 -22.88 -10.77 -17.13
CA PHE A 118 -23.51 -11.48 -18.26
C PHE A 118 -24.93 -11.94 -17.91
N TRP A 119 -25.12 -12.52 -16.72
CA TRP A 119 -26.44 -12.96 -16.29
C TRP A 119 -27.45 -11.79 -16.16
N ALA A 120 -27.06 -10.72 -15.49
CA ALA A 120 -27.92 -9.56 -15.26
C ALA A 120 -28.15 -8.75 -16.54
N SER A 121 -27.13 -8.56 -17.38
CA SER A 121 -27.25 -7.84 -18.65
C SER A 121 -28.02 -8.66 -19.70
N ALA A 122 -27.89 -9.99 -19.72
CA ALA A 122 -28.75 -10.84 -20.55
C ALA A 122 -30.22 -10.67 -20.16
N HIS A 123 -30.55 -10.56 -18.87
CA HIS A 123 -31.92 -10.30 -18.43
C HIS A 123 -32.39 -8.85 -18.66
N ALA A 124 -31.53 -7.86 -18.43
CA ALA A 124 -31.88 -6.45 -18.52
C ALA A 124 -31.89 -5.91 -19.97
N LEU A 125 -30.92 -6.29 -20.81
CA LEU A 125 -30.86 -5.84 -22.21
C LEU A 125 -31.95 -6.50 -23.07
N VAL A 126 -32.27 -7.78 -22.82
CA VAL A 126 -33.38 -8.47 -23.49
C VAL A 126 -34.71 -7.77 -23.21
N SER A 127 -34.92 -7.29 -21.98
CA SER A 127 -36.14 -6.55 -21.64
C SER A 127 -36.13 -5.10 -22.19
N LEU A 128 -35.00 -4.39 -22.13
CA LEU A 128 -34.92 -3.00 -22.58
C LEU A 128 -35.06 -2.82 -24.10
N PHE A 129 -34.50 -3.74 -24.91
CA PHE A 129 -34.52 -3.62 -26.37
C PHE A 129 -35.64 -4.41 -27.05
N HIS A 130 -36.49 -5.11 -26.28
CA HIS A 130 -37.54 -5.99 -26.83
C HIS A 130 -37.02 -6.95 -27.91
N ILE A 131 -35.74 -7.33 -27.82
CA ILE A 131 -35.11 -8.22 -28.78
C ILE A 131 -35.70 -9.59 -28.53
N ASN A 132 -36.49 -10.11 -29.48
CA ASN A 132 -36.96 -11.48 -29.41
C ASN A 132 -35.75 -12.41 -29.61
N PRO A 133 -35.25 -13.09 -28.55
CA PRO A 133 -34.01 -13.85 -28.63
C PRO A 133 -34.10 -15.02 -29.61
N GLN A 134 -35.31 -15.42 -30.01
CA GLN A 134 -35.56 -16.49 -30.97
C GLN A 134 -35.33 -16.10 -32.43
N HIS A 135 -35.19 -14.80 -32.76
CA HIS A 135 -35.07 -14.34 -34.15
C HIS A 135 -33.80 -13.52 -34.44
N ALA A 136 -32.99 -13.24 -33.43
CA ALA A 136 -31.74 -12.52 -33.63
C ALA A 136 -30.75 -13.40 -34.40
N SER A 137 -30.19 -12.88 -35.50
CA SER A 137 -29.14 -13.56 -36.23
C SER A 137 -27.89 -13.73 -35.35
N HIS A 138 -27.11 -14.81 -35.56
CA HIS A 138 -25.88 -15.05 -34.80
C HIS A 138 -24.90 -13.87 -34.84
N ALA A 139 -24.84 -13.15 -35.97
CA ALA A 139 -23.99 -11.98 -36.14
C ALA A 139 -24.42 -10.80 -35.23
N GLU A 140 -25.73 -10.64 -35.00
CA GLU A 140 -26.29 -9.58 -34.17
C GLU A 140 -26.11 -9.88 -32.67
N GLN A 141 -26.27 -11.15 -32.28
CA GLN A 141 -25.95 -11.61 -30.92
C GLN A 141 -24.47 -11.37 -30.56
N GLN A 142 -23.55 -11.62 -31.50
CA GLN A 142 -22.12 -11.36 -31.27
C GLN A 142 -21.83 -9.86 -31.06
N ARG A 143 -22.44 -8.97 -31.86
CA ARG A 143 -22.22 -7.52 -31.72
C ARG A 143 -22.67 -6.99 -30.37
N ILE A 144 -23.82 -7.44 -29.87
CA ILE A 144 -24.34 -7.04 -28.55
C ILE A 144 -23.39 -7.52 -27.44
N LEU A 145 -22.91 -8.76 -27.55
CA LEU A 145 -21.96 -9.33 -26.57
C LEU A 145 -20.64 -8.54 -26.53
N TYR A 146 -20.07 -8.20 -27.70
CA TYR A 146 -18.86 -7.40 -27.80
C TYR A 146 -19.04 -5.98 -27.25
N ALA A 147 -20.19 -5.35 -27.49
CA ALA A 147 -20.48 -4.01 -26.96
C ALA A 147 -20.65 -4.04 -25.43
N ALA A 148 -21.32 -5.05 -24.90
CA ALA A 148 -21.61 -5.16 -23.46
C ALA A 148 -20.37 -5.52 -22.63
N ILE A 149 -19.48 -6.38 -23.14
CA ILE A 149 -18.33 -6.91 -22.38
C ILE A 149 -17.00 -6.33 -22.88
N GLY A 150 -16.82 -6.27 -24.19
CA GLY A 150 -15.55 -5.86 -24.79
C GLY A 150 -15.19 -4.41 -24.50
N ILE A 151 -16.18 -3.50 -24.56
CA ILE A 151 -15.92 -2.07 -24.32
C ILE A 151 -15.50 -1.84 -22.85
N PRO A 152 -16.25 -2.25 -21.81
CA PRO A 152 -15.81 -2.04 -20.42
C PRO A 152 -14.48 -2.71 -20.09
N ALA A 153 -14.27 -3.94 -20.56
CA ALA A 153 -13.02 -4.66 -20.31
C ALA A 153 -11.81 -3.92 -20.92
N SER A 154 -11.95 -3.39 -22.15
CA SER A 154 -10.89 -2.62 -22.81
C SER A 154 -10.57 -1.31 -22.08
N VAL A 155 -11.58 -0.62 -21.53
CA VAL A 155 -11.39 0.61 -20.73
C VAL A 155 -10.65 0.31 -19.43
N ILE A 156 -11.06 -0.74 -18.70
CA ILE A 156 -10.39 -1.16 -17.46
C ILE A 156 -8.93 -1.53 -17.75
N ALA A 157 -8.69 -2.34 -18.78
CA ALA A 157 -7.33 -2.71 -19.20
C ALA A 157 -6.48 -1.47 -19.52
N SER A 158 -7.05 -0.50 -20.25
CA SER A 158 -6.37 0.76 -20.59
C SER A 158 -6.00 1.59 -19.36
N ILE A 159 -6.89 1.69 -18.36
CA ILE A 159 -6.61 2.38 -17.09
C ILE A 159 -5.49 1.70 -16.32
N VAL A 160 -5.51 0.36 -16.24
CA VAL A 160 -4.47 -0.43 -15.55
C VAL A 160 -3.11 -0.23 -16.23
N ILE A 161 -3.07 -0.30 -17.57
CA ILE A 161 -1.85 -0.06 -18.34
C ILE A 161 -1.34 1.38 -18.13
N ALA A 162 -2.23 2.38 -18.17
CA ALA A 162 -1.85 3.77 -17.95
C ALA A 162 -1.27 4.00 -16.54
N ALA A 163 -1.93 3.48 -15.49
CA ALA A 163 -1.46 3.56 -14.12
C ALA A 163 -0.08 2.89 -13.94
N PHE A 164 0.13 1.76 -14.62
CA PHE A 164 1.41 1.04 -14.61
C PHE A 164 2.53 1.86 -15.26
N VAL A 165 2.29 2.39 -16.47
CA VAL A 165 3.26 3.23 -17.19
C VAL A 165 3.61 4.47 -16.39
N LEU A 166 2.61 5.14 -15.79
CA LEU A 166 2.82 6.30 -14.93
C LEU A 166 3.62 5.94 -13.67
N GLY A 167 3.32 4.80 -13.02
CA GLY A 167 4.06 4.32 -11.86
C GLY A 167 5.53 4.03 -12.17
N ILE A 168 5.82 3.42 -13.33
CA ILE A 168 7.21 3.21 -13.79
C ILE A 168 7.91 4.53 -14.07
N ARG A 169 7.28 5.43 -14.84
CA ARG A 169 7.87 6.73 -15.17
C ARG A 169 8.16 7.55 -13.91
N TYR A 170 7.24 7.56 -12.95
CA TYR A 170 7.44 8.20 -11.66
C TYR A 170 8.64 7.58 -10.92
N ASN A 171 8.69 6.25 -10.82
CA ASN A 171 9.78 5.55 -10.12
C ASN A 171 11.16 5.75 -10.74
N LEU A 172 11.24 5.95 -12.06
CA LEU A 172 12.51 6.16 -12.76
C LEU A 172 12.95 7.62 -12.75
N LYS A 173 12.02 8.57 -12.97
CA LYS A 173 12.37 9.98 -13.17
C LYS A 173 12.18 10.85 -11.93
N VAL A 174 11.12 10.63 -11.16
CA VAL A 174 10.69 11.54 -10.09
C VAL A 174 11.15 11.03 -8.73
N TRP A 175 10.95 9.75 -8.45
CA TRP A 175 11.29 9.15 -7.16
C TRP A 175 12.77 9.29 -6.77
N PRO A 176 13.77 9.00 -7.64
CA PRO A 176 15.17 9.09 -7.24
C PRO A 176 15.59 10.52 -6.86
N LYS A 177 15.02 11.53 -7.54
CA LYS A 177 15.28 12.95 -7.23
C LYS A 177 14.69 13.33 -5.88
N ARG A 178 13.45 12.94 -5.61
CA ARG A 178 12.79 13.18 -4.32
C ARG A 178 13.48 12.45 -3.17
N GLU A 179 13.90 11.22 -3.40
CA GLU A 179 14.65 10.42 -2.44
C GLU A 179 16.00 11.07 -2.12
N ALA A 180 16.72 11.53 -3.14
CA ALA A 180 17.99 12.23 -2.95
C ALA A 180 17.83 13.51 -2.13
N VAL A 181 16.77 14.31 -2.39
CA VAL A 181 16.47 15.50 -1.57
C VAL A 181 16.16 15.08 -0.12
N TRP A 182 15.28 14.10 0.07
CA TRP A 182 14.91 13.60 1.39
C TRP A 182 16.11 13.09 2.21
N GLN A 183 17.06 12.40 1.56
CA GLN A 183 18.30 11.94 2.18
C GLN A 183 19.24 13.09 2.59
N ARG A 184 19.13 14.25 1.94
CA ARG A 184 19.88 15.47 2.23
C ARG A 184 19.17 16.42 3.20
N THR A 185 17.94 16.08 3.60
CA THR A 185 17.19 16.88 4.54
C THR A 185 17.60 16.54 5.97
N PHE A 186 17.81 17.57 6.77
CA PHE A 186 18.06 17.50 8.20
C PHE A 186 16.92 18.17 8.96
N SER A 187 16.66 17.68 10.17
CA SER A 187 15.72 18.24 11.12
C SER A 187 16.50 18.77 12.33
N CYS A 188 16.31 20.06 12.63
CA CYS A 188 16.87 20.64 13.85
C CYS A 188 16.16 20.07 15.08
N GLN A 189 16.90 19.55 16.05
CA GLN A 189 16.34 19.03 17.29
C GLN A 189 15.86 20.12 18.26
N ARG A 190 16.28 21.39 18.05
CA ARG A 190 15.91 22.52 18.90
C ARG A 190 14.62 23.21 18.44
N CYS A 191 14.53 23.61 17.16
CA CYS A 191 13.38 24.35 16.63
C CYS A 191 12.49 23.53 15.67
N GLY A 192 12.87 22.28 15.34
CA GLY A 192 12.11 21.42 14.43
C GLY A 192 12.21 21.78 12.94
N THR A 193 12.86 22.89 12.57
CA THR A 193 12.99 23.32 11.18
C THR A 193 13.69 22.26 10.32
N LEU A 194 13.11 21.99 9.15
CA LEU A 194 13.68 21.11 8.14
C LEU A 194 14.47 21.95 7.13
N TYR A 195 15.69 21.53 6.81
CA TYR A 195 16.53 22.20 5.82
C TYR A 195 17.35 21.19 5.02
N VAL A 196 17.65 21.53 3.76
CA VAL A 196 18.39 20.67 2.83
C VAL A 196 19.86 21.11 2.84
N VAL A 197 20.78 20.16 2.92
CA VAL A 197 22.22 20.41 2.78
C VAL A 197 22.67 19.93 1.40
N PRO A 198 22.88 20.82 0.42
CA PRO A 198 23.08 20.42 -0.99
C PRO A 198 24.31 19.54 -1.20
N GLU A 199 25.39 19.85 -0.46
CA GLU A 199 26.70 19.22 -0.52
C GLU A 199 26.76 17.87 0.20
N PHE A 200 25.73 17.55 1.00
CA PHE A 200 25.63 16.25 1.63
C PHE A 200 25.32 15.19 0.56
N THR A 201 26.32 14.50 0.08
CA THR A 201 26.11 13.21 -0.59
C THR A 201 26.06 12.14 0.50
N PRO A 202 25.02 11.30 0.58
CA PRO A 202 25.06 10.14 1.47
C PRO A 202 26.22 9.25 1.03
N ALA A 203 27.36 9.38 1.70
CA ALA A 203 28.60 8.72 1.33
C ALA A 203 28.68 7.36 2.05
N GLY A 204 28.87 6.28 1.30
CA GLY A 204 29.11 4.93 1.81
C GLY A 204 28.22 3.84 1.19
N GLU A 205 28.50 2.58 1.52
CA GLU A 205 27.71 1.40 1.09
C GLU A 205 26.29 1.38 1.68
N ASN A 206 26.02 2.21 2.70
CA ASN A 206 24.80 2.19 3.50
C ASN A 206 23.87 3.39 3.22
N VAL A 207 23.59 3.66 1.94
CA VAL A 207 22.53 4.61 1.56
C VAL A 207 21.19 4.08 2.06
N VAL A 208 20.61 4.80 3.00
CA VAL A 208 19.29 4.50 3.54
C VAL A 208 18.24 4.78 2.49
N ARG A 209 17.67 3.72 1.91
CA ARG A 209 16.64 3.84 0.88
C ARG A 209 15.25 3.66 1.45
N SER A 210 14.35 4.59 1.16
CA SER A 210 12.94 4.54 1.55
C SER A 210 12.21 3.27 1.12
N ASP A 211 12.61 2.65 0.02
CA ASP A 211 11.97 1.41 -0.45
C ASP A 211 12.32 0.17 0.39
N ARG A 212 13.45 0.22 1.11
CA ARG A 212 13.88 -0.80 2.07
C ARG A 212 13.35 -0.54 3.48
N ALA A 213 12.89 0.67 3.76
CA ALA A 213 12.35 1.11 5.06
C ALA A 213 11.33 0.13 5.67
N GLU A 214 10.29 -0.23 4.93
CA GLU A 214 9.22 -1.14 5.42
C GLU A 214 9.72 -2.59 5.61
N LYS A 215 10.77 -2.98 4.88
CA LYS A 215 11.44 -4.29 5.05
C LYS A 215 12.40 -4.34 6.24
N GLY A 216 12.45 -3.28 7.06
CA GLY A 216 13.40 -3.17 8.18
C GLY A 216 14.75 -2.57 7.78
N GLY A 217 14.79 -1.83 6.66
CA GLY A 217 16.01 -1.27 6.09
C GLY A 217 16.26 0.20 6.46
N LEU A 218 15.90 0.61 7.67
CA LEU A 218 16.25 1.93 8.19
C LEU A 218 16.92 1.84 9.55
N LEU A 219 16.44 0.92 10.37
CA LEU A 219 17.15 0.30 11.49
C LEU A 219 16.79 -1.20 11.43
N PRO A 220 17.75 -2.12 11.45
CA PRO A 220 17.48 -3.55 11.37
C PRO A 220 16.66 -4.04 12.56
N ARG A 221 15.96 -5.17 12.35
CA ARG A 221 14.86 -5.63 13.21
C ARG A 221 15.28 -6.37 14.49
N SER A 222 16.53 -6.80 14.63
CA SER A 222 17.05 -7.34 15.89
C SER A 222 17.63 -6.22 16.74
N PRO A 223 17.52 -6.28 18.08
CA PRO A 223 18.11 -5.28 18.96
C PRO A 223 19.62 -5.08 18.69
N GLU A 224 20.35 -6.15 18.41
CA GLU A 224 21.78 -6.13 18.04
C GLU A 224 22.03 -5.30 16.77
N ARG A 225 21.27 -5.55 15.70
CA ARG A 225 21.46 -4.84 14.46
C ARG A 225 20.87 -3.43 14.49
N LYS A 226 19.87 -3.17 15.36
CA LYS A 226 19.39 -1.81 15.65
C LYS A 226 20.51 -0.98 16.29
N SER A 227 21.21 -1.52 17.30
CA SER A 227 22.37 -0.86 17.87
C SER A 227 23.50 -0.68 16.86
N GLU A 228 23.72 -1.61 15.93
CA GLU A 228 24.69 -1.42 14.84
C GLU A 228 24.30 -0.26 13.92
N ALA A 229 23.03 -0.15 13.54
CA ALA A 229 22.59 0.93 12.65
C ALA A 229 22.49 2.28 13.35
N GLU A 230 22.18 2.32 14.65
CA GLU A 230 22.31 3.51 15.49
C GLU A 230 23.79 3.90 15.64
N ALA A 231 24.69 2.94 15.92
CA ALA A 231 26.12 3.17 16.00
C ALA A 231 26.73 3.65 14.67
N LEU A 232 26.24 3.13 13.53
CA LEU A 232 26.64 3.60 12.19
C LEU A 232 26.12 5.01 11.91
N ALA A 233 24.87 5.31 12.28
CA ALA A 233 24.32 6.66 12.17
C ALA A 233 25.07 7.66 13.06
N ASP A 234 25.50 7.21 14.25
CA ASP A 234 26.29 8.00 15.17
C ASP A 234 27.74 8.14 14.69
N ALA A 235 28.30 7.12 14.04
CA ALA A 235 29.59 7.19 13.36
C ALA A 235 29.54 8.19 12.20
N ASP A 236 28.50 8.16 11.36
CA ASP A 236 28.25 9.17 10.33
C ASP A 236 28.16 10.56 10.98
N ASN A 237 27.36 10.72 12.05
CA ASN A 237 27.28 11.99 12.79
C ASN A 237 28.63 12.45 13.34
N ALA A 238 29.48 11.53 13.82
CA ALA A 238 30.80 11.83 14.33
C ALA A 238 31.78 12.23 13.21
N VAL A 239 31.74 11.55 12.07
CA VAL A 239 32.48 11.93 10.85
C VAL A 239 32.05 13.31 10.39
N LEU A 240 30.74 13.59 10.39
CA LEU A 240 30.19 14.90 10.06
C LEU A 240 30.72 15.97 11.02
N ARG A 241 30.70 15.73 12.34
CA ARG A 241 31.25 16.66 13.35
C ARG A 241 32.76 16.89 13.22
N LYS A 242 33.54 15.88 12.80
CA LYS A 242 34.99 16.05 12.57
C LYS A 242 35.27 16.98 11.39
N ARG A 243 34.45 16.90 10.33
CA ARG A 243 34.55 17.75 9.12
C ARG A 243 34.13 19.22 9.35
N VAL A 244 33.60 19.55 10.52
CA VAL A 244 33.25 20.92 10.97
C VAL A 244 34.47 21.60 11.59
N ARG A 245 35.30 20.83 12.31
CA ARG A 245 36.35 21.38 13.17
C ARG A 245 37.72 21.51 12.49
N GLY A 246 37.87 21.05 11.26
CA GLY A 246 39.09 21.16 10.45
C GLY A 246 38.75 21.82 9.13
#